data_AF-A0A8S1F4H2-F1
#
_entry.id   AF-A0A8S1F4H2-F1
#
_cell.length_a   1.000
_cell.length_b   1.000
_cell.length_c   1.000
_cell.angle_alpha   90.00
_cell.angle_beta   90.00
_cell.angle_gamma   90.00
#
_symmetry.space_group_name_H-M   'P 1'
#
loop_
_entity.id
_entity.type
_entity.pdbx_description
1 polymer ?
#
loop_
_entity_poly.entity_id
_entity_poly.type
_entity_poly.pdbx_seq_one_letter_code
_entity_poly.pdbx_strand_id
1 'polypeptide(L)'
;MSPTVVVFLFELIVILATGARCSFLAWHKADARQLEMARAVGIKARREFNIDSVQHEDVRRRLYFKGLDKCNQIDEDVAQQVVDEVHRMQRSSDSAILRKCGISEFFAMFLTLPSIRMKRIVDQACAKHEKQIECGLHYEGKAMTLKRVMELKEDGSNRQMFEHECVDDDYSPKVYPCLGNTKKWASSCEKVIEDHSTTRIIANEQIERIYESAISRLKTEIEDPEAIFQEAMIKIAHLEGRKCLAFKTMRVCALQSLINNCGKETARAFDTVTSKGYLKSDRSLRLQIDVENFNMPTHPFCKDLL
;
A
#
# COMPACT_ATOMS: atom_id res chain seq x y z
N MET A 1 -7.81 -27.45 53.72
CA MET A 1 -7.00 -26.55 52.89
C MET A 1 -7.46 -25.13 53.15
N SER A 2 -6.57 -24.25 53.61
CA SER A 2 -6.94 -22.89 54.06
C SER A 2 -7.40 -22.04 52.87
N PRO A 3 -8.53 -21.30 52.95
CA PRO A 3 -9.04 -20.47 51.86
C PRO A 3 -8.04 -19.40 51.39
N THR A 4 -7.06 -19.05 52.23
CA THR A 4 -5.96 -18.14 51.90
C THR A 4 -5.02 -18.65 50.80
N VAL A 5 -4.85 -19.97 50.65
CA VAL A 5 -3.92 -20.54 49.65
C VAL A 5 -4.55 -20.55 48.24
N VAL A 6 -5.87 -20.66 48.16
CA VAL A 6 -6.62 -20.69 46.89
C VAL A 6 -6.67 -19.29 46.26
N VAL A 7 -6.76 -18.23 47.09
CA VAL A 7 -6.78 -16.84 46.61
C VAL A 7 -5.43 -16.44 46.01
N PHE A 8 -4.31 -16.83 46.62
CA PHE A 8 -2.97 -16.55 46.08
C PHE A 8 -2.68 -17.26 44.74
N LEU A 9 -3.21 -18.47 44.54
CA LEU A 9 -3.09 -19.19 43.27
C LEU A 9 -3.93 -18.56 42.16
N PHE A 10 -5.12 -18.03 42.49
CA PHE A 10 -5.96 -17.31 41.53
C PHE A 10 -5.34 -15.95 41.14
N GLU A 11 -4.76 -15.22 42.09
CA GLU A 11 -4.05 -13.96 41.77
C GLU A 11 -2.79 -14.20 40.95
N LEU A 12 -2.04 -15.29 41.18
CA LEU A 12 -0.88 -15.63 40.34
C LEU A 12 -1.30 -16.00 38.91
N ILE A 13 -2.44 -16.69 38.72
CA ILE A 13 -2.97 -17.04 37.40
C ILE A 13 -3.48 -15.79 36.66
N VAL A 14 -4.08 -14.83 37.37
CA VAL A 14 -4.52 -13.55 36.77
C VAL A 14 -3.31 -12.69 36.40
N ILE A 15 -2.24 -12.68 37.19
CA ILE A 15 -1.00 -11.95 36.85
C ILE A 15 -0.28 -12.60 35.64
N LEU A 16 -0.31 -13.94 35.52
CA LEU A 16 0.21 -14.65 34.34
C LEU A 16 -0.67 -14.47 33.09
N ALA A 17 -1.98 -14.22 33.25
CA ALA A 17 -2.89 -13.89 32.15
C ALA A 17 -2.75 -12.43 31.67
N THR A 18 -2.16 -11.55 32.49
CA THR A 18 -1.75 -10.19 32.09
C THR A 18 -0.33 -10.13 31.54
N GLY A 19 0.12 -11.19 30.85
CA GLY A 19 1.20 -11.06 29.88
C GLY A 19 0.76 -10.00 28.87
N ALA A 20 1.33 -8.80 28.99
CA ALA A 20 0.94 -7.61 28.27
C ALA A 20 0.70 -7.94 26.78
N ARG A 21 -0.57 -7.97 26.37
CA ARG A 21 -0.96 -7.94 24.96
C ARG A 21 -0.70 -6.54 24.43
N CYS A 22 0.58 -6.17 24.38
CA CYS A 22 1.07 -4.97 23.72
C CYS A 22 1.34 -5.33 22.28
N SER A 23 0.26 -5.54 21.51
CA SER A 23 0.30 -5.36 20.06
C SER A 23 -0.40 -4.05 19.76
N PHE A 24 0.29 -3.16 19.05
CA PHE A 24 -0.21 -1.85 18.65
C PHE A 24 -1.38 -1.93 17.66
N LEU A 25 -1.43 -3.00 16.87
CA LEU A 25 -2.53 -3.33 15.96
C LEU A 25 -2.95 -4.77 16.22
N ALA A 26 -4.11 -4.97 16.82
CA ALA A 26 -4.59 -6.26 17.28
C ALA A 26 -5.10 -7.16 16.14
N TRP A 27 -4.27 -7.48 15.14
CA TRP A 27 -4.59 -8.48 14.13
C TRP A 27 -4.21 -9.89 14.58
N HIS A 28 -3.27 -10.02 15.53
CA HIS A 28 -2.86 -11.31 16.10
C HIS A 28 -2.36 -12.30 15.04
N LYS A 29 -1.70 -11.79 13.99
CA LYS A 29 -1.14 -12.58 12.89
C LYS A 29 0.31 -12.95 13.15
N ALA A 30 1.04 -12.11 13.87
CA ALA A 30 2.33 -12.46 14.43
C ALA A 30 2.19 -13.02 15.85
N ASP A 31 2.96 -14.06 16.18
CA ASP A 31 3.01 -14.61 17.53
C ASP A 31 3.78 -13.69 18.51
N ALA A 32 3.64 -13.94 19.81
CA ALA A 32 4.26 -13.10 20.84
C ALA A 32 5.78 -13.02 20.73
N ARG A 33 6.45 -14.11 20.33
CA ARG A 33 7.90 -14.16 20.17
C ARG A 33 8.34 -13.34 18.95
N GLN A 34 7.61 -13.46 17.86
CA GLN A 34 7.80 -12.66 16.65
C GLN A 34 7.69 -11.16 16.93
N LEU A 35 6.68 -10.75 17.71
CA LEU A 35 6.52 -9.35 18.14
C LEU A 35 7.64 -8.88 19.07
N GLU A 36 8.09 -9.73 20.00
CA GLU A 36 9.22 -9.42 20.88
C GLU A 36 10.52 -9.22 20.11
N MET A 37 10.78 -10.05 19.10
CA MET A 37 11.93 -9.89 18.21
C MET A 37 11.86 -8.56 17.44
N ALA A 38 10.70 -8.21 16.89
CA ALA A 38 10.50 -6.94 16.18
C ALA A 38 10.69 -5.72 17.10
N ARG A 39 10.18 -5.79 18.33
CA ARG A 39 10.42 -4.79 19.38
C ARG A 39 11.90 -4.62 19.68
N ALA A 40 12.65 -5.72 19.82
CA ALA A 40 14.08 -5.66 20.08
C ALA A 40 14.85 -4.95 18.94
N VAL A 41 14.45 -5.18 17.68
CA VAL A 41 15.01 -4.45 16.52
C VAL A 41 14.76 -2.95 16.65
N GLY A 42 13.52 -2.53 16.94
CA GLY A 42 13.16 -1.11 17.09
C GLY A 42 13.91 -0.43 18.22
N ILE A 43 14.00 -1.06 19.40
CA ILE A 43 14.75 -0.55 20.56
C ILE A 43 16.24 -0.40 20.21
N LYS A 44 16.83 -1.40 19.56
CA LYS A 44 18.23 -1.35 19.15
C LYS A 44 18.48 -0.22 18.15
N ALA A 45 17.64 -0.11 17.11
CA ALA A 45 17.73 0.96 16.12
C ALA A 45 17.60 2.35 16.78
N ARG A 46 16.73 2.51 17.78
CA ARG A 46 16.57 3.78 18.50
C ARG A 46 17.79 4.13 19.33
N ARG A 47 18.39 3.15 20.01
CA ARG A 47 19.62 3.35 20.77
C ARG A 47 20.77 3.78 19.87
N GLU A 48 20.99 3.08 18.76
CA GLU A 48 22.02 3.44 17.78
C GLU A 48 21.80 4.85 17.22
N PHE A 49 20.56 5.19 16.84
CA PHE A 49 20.22 6.55 16.41
C PHE A 49 20.55 7.60 17.48
N ASN A 50 20.18 7.37 18.74
CA ASN A 50 20.42 8.33 19.82
C ASN A 50 21.92 8.50 20.16
N ILE A 51 22.72 7.43 20.06
CA ILE A 51 24.16 7.46 20.35
C ILE A 51 24.92 8.16 19.23
N ASP A 52 24.56 7.89 17.97
CA ASP A 52 25.33 8.33 16.80
C ASP A 52 24.85 9.69 16.24
N SER A 53 23.68 10.20 16.67
CA SER A 53 23.06 11.44 16.14
C SER A 53 23.62 12.76 16.69
N VAL A 54 24.82 12.76 17.26
CA VAL A 54 25.42 13.92 17.95
C VAL A 54 26.03 14.96 16.99
N GLN A 55 25.95 14.76 15.67
CA GLN A 55 26.56 15.64 14.66
C GLN A 55 25.58 15.90 13.51
N HIS A 56 25.56 17.15 12.99
CA HIS A 56 24.88 17.68 11.78
C HIS A 56 23.53 17.07 11.33
N GLU A 57 22.58 17.92 10.94
CA GLU A 57 21.21 17.52 10.55
C GLU A 57 21.17 16.43 9.45
N ASP A 58 22.07 16.49 8.46
CA ASP A 58 22.16 15.48 7.39
C ASP A 58 22.58 14.09 7.89
N VAL A 59 23.51 14.03 8.85
CA VAL A 59 23.95 12.78 9.46
C VAL A 59 22.82 12.18 10.27
N ARG A 60 22.13 13.01 11.07
CA ARG A 60 20.93 12.62 11.81
C ARG A 60 19.84 12.09 10.87
N ARG A 61 19.58 12.75 9.75
CA ARG A 61 18.61 12.29 8.75
C ARG A 61 18.98 10.92 8.17
N ARG A 62 20.24 10.71 7.79
CA ARG A 62 20.71 9.40 7.29
C ARG A 62 20.59 8.28 8.33
N LEU A 63 20.99 8.54 9.57
CA LEU A 63 20.86 7.57 10.67
C LEU A 63 19.40 7.26 10.98
N TYR A 64 18.52 8.25 10.85
CA TYR A 64 17.08 8.04 10.98
C TYR A 64 16.56 7.05 9.92
N PHE A 65 16.87 7.29 8.64
CA PHE A 65 16.48 6.37 7.57
C PHE A 65 17.09 4.98 7.71
N LYS A 66 18.35 4.87 8.18
CA LYS A 66 18.97 3.58 8.48
C LYS A 66 18.22 2.79 9.56
N GLY A 67 17.70 3.47 10.58
CA GLY A 67 16.87 2.82 11.60
C GLY A 67 15.52 2.36 11.05
N LEU A 68 14.89 3.16 10.19
CA LEU A 68 13.65 2.76 9.50
C LEU A 68 13.85 1.55 8.59
N ASP A 69 14.96 1.51 7.86
CA ASP A 69 15.31 0.42 6.96
C ASP A 69 15.40 -0.93 7.71
N LYS A 70 15.98 -0.93 8.92
CA LYS A 70 15.99 -2.11 9.79
C LYS A 70 14.60 -2.63 10.12
N CYS A 71 13.63 -1.74 10.37
CA CYS A 71 12.25 -2.16 10.60
C CYS A 71 11.62 -2.67 9.29
N ASN A 72 11.87 -2.02 8.16
CA ASN A 72 11.31 -2.40 6.86
C ASN A 72 11.79 -3.79 6.38
N GLN A 73 13.04 -4.15 6.69
CA GLN A 73 13.67 -5.42 6.28
C GLN A 73 13.23 -6.66 7.10
N ILE A 74 12.42 -6.47 8.16
CA ILE A 74 11.88 -7.62 8.91
C ILE A 74 11.11 -8.53 7.95
N ASP A 75 11.46 -9.82 7.87
CA ASP A 75 10.84 -10.82 6.99
C ASP A 75 10.95 -10.48 5.49
N GLU A 76 12.03 -9.82 5.05
CA GLU A 76 12.28 -9.57 3.62
C GLU A 76 12.44 -10.88 2.82
N ASP A 77 13.11 -11.88 3.39
CA ASP A 77 13.28 -13.20 2.80
C ASP A 77 11.94 -13.93 2.59
N VAL A 78 11.04 -13.84 3.57
CA VAL A 78 9.67 -14.38 3.46
C VAL A 78 8.89 -13.63 2.37
N ALA A 79 9.01 -12.30 2.31
CA ALA A 79 8.37 -11.50 1.29
C ALA A 79 8.83 -11.89 -0.12
N GLN A 80 10.14 -12.12 -0.32
CA GLN A 80 10.67 -12.57 -1.60
C GLN A 80 10.12 -13.95 -2.00
N GLN A 81 10.06 -14.90 -1.06
CA GLN A 81 9.49 -16.23 -1.32
C GLN A 81 8.01 -16.15 -1.75
N VAL A 82 7.24 -15.24 -1.13
CA VAL A 82 5.85 -14.97 -1.50
C VAL A 82 5.76 -14.42 -2.92
N VAL A 83 6.62 -13.45 -3.27
CA VAL A 83 6.68 -12.88 -4.63
C VAL A 83 6.96 -13.96 -5.66
N ASP A 84 7.97 -14.80 -5.43
CA ASP A 84 8.35 -15.88 -6.35
C ASP A 84 7.21 -16.90 -6.51
N GLU A 85 6.53 -17.24 -5.42
CA GLU A 85 5.38 -18.13 -5.47
C GLU A 85 4.21 -17.55 -6.27
N VAL A 86 3.85 -16.29 -6.01
CA VAL A 86 2.79 -15.58 -6.71
C VAL A 86 3.07 -15.55 -8.21
N HIS A 87 4.30 -15.19 -8.61
CA HIS A 87 4.71 -15.19 -10.01
C HIS A 87 4.57 -16.55 -10.68
N ARG A 88 4.93 -17.63 -9.99
CA ARG A 88 4.86 -18.99 -10.54
C ARG A 88 3.42 -19.48 -10.72
N MET A 89 2.50 -19.08 -9.84
CA MET A 89 1.17 -19.68 -9.75
C MET A 89 0.05 -18.83 -10.38
N GLN A 90 0.32 -17.57 -10.69
CA GLN A 90 -0.67 -16.64 -11.21
C GLN A 90 -1.23 -17.05 -12.59
N ARG A 91 -2.49 -16.67 -12.84
CA ARG A 91 -3.12 -16.81 -14.16
C ARG A 91 -2.84 -15.56 -14.99
N SER A 92 -1.90 -15.66 -15.92
CA SER A 92 -1.37 -14.53 -16.70
C SER A 92 -2.42 -13.72 -17.46
N SER A 93 -3.41 -14.37 -18.06
CA SER A 93 -4.50 -13.69 -18.78
C SER A 93 -5.35 -12.82 -17.86
N ASP A 94 -5.70 -13.35 -16.68
CA ASP A 94 -6.56 -12.64 -15.74
C ASP A 94 -5.78 -11.49 -15.08
N SER A 95 -4.53 -11.75 -14.68
CA SER A 95 -3.62 -10.74 -14.14
C SER A 95 -3.39 -9.59 -15.12
N ALA A 96 -3.21 -9.89 -16.42
CA ALA A 96 -3.08 -8.86 -17.44
C ALA A 96 -4.30 -7.93 -17.52
N ILE A 97 -5.52 -8.48 -17.44
CA ILE A 97 -6.75 -7.68 -17.45
C ILE A 97 -6.85 -6.81 -16.18
N LEU A 98 -6.53 -7.38 -15.01
CA LEU A 98 -6.52 -6.62 -13.75
C LEU A 98 -5.52 -5.45 -13.78
N ARG A 99 -4.33 -5.64 -14.36
CA ARG A 99 -3.34 -4.56 -14.55
C ARG A 99 -3.85 -3.47 -15.49
N LYS A 100 -4.60 -3.82 -16.55
CA LYS A 100 -5.27 -2.84 -17.44
C LYS A 100 -6.32 -2.01 -16.70
N CYS A 101 -6.94 -2.56 -15.66
CA CYS A 101 -7.87 -1.84 -14.78
C CYS A 101 -7.18 -0.89 -13.78
N GLY A 102 -5.85 -0.89 -13.68
CA GLY A 102 -5.12 -0.04 -12.74
C GLY A 102 -4.64 -0.74 -11.47
N ILE A 103 -4.81 -2.06 -11.36
CA ILE A 103 -4.32 -2.82 -10.20
C ILE A 103 -2.81 -3.03 -10.32
N SER A 104 -2.08 -2.90 -9.21
CA SER A 104 -0.63 -3.12 -9.14
C SER A 104 -0.27 -4.54 -9.60
N GLU A 105 0.92 -4.72 -10.15
CA GLU A 105 1.33 -6.00 -10.73
C GLU A 105 1.26 -7.16 -9.72
N PHE A 106 1.86 -6.98 -8.54
CA PHE A 106 1.84 -8.00 -7.50
C PHE A 106 0.41 -8.36 -7.08
N PHE A 107 -0.44 -7.36 -6.81
CA PHE A 107 -1.80 -7.61 -6.37
C PHE A 107 -2.66 -8.24 -7.47
N ALA A 108 -2.49 -7.82 -8.73
CA ALA A 108 -3.14 -8.43 -9.88
C ALA A 108 -2.79 -9.92 -10.02
N MET A 109 -1.53 -10.31 -9.81
CA MET A 109 -1.13 -11.72 -9.80
C MET A 109 -1.72 -12.46 -8.60
N PHE A 110 -1.63 -11.89 -7.40
CA PHE A 110 -2.18 -12.45 -6.17
C PHE A 110 -3.68 -12.75 -6.27
N LEU A 111 -4.47 -11.83 -6.83
CA LEU A 111 -5.92 -11.98 -7.02
C LEU A 111 -6.28 -13.20 -7.88
N THR A 112 -5.35 -13.72 -8.69
CA THR A 112 -5.60 -14.90 -9.55
C THR A 112 -5.28 -16.23 -8.90
N LEU A 113 -4.75 -16.23 -7.68
CA LEU A 113 -4.36 -17.45 -6.98
C LEU A 113 -5.58 -18.26 -6.47
N PRO A 114 -5.40 -19.54 -6.13
CA PRO A 114 -6.42 -20.31 -5.41
C PRO A 114 -6.64 -19.74 -3.99
N SER A 115 -7.89 -19.80 -3.50
CA SER A 115 -8.30 -19.27 -2.18
C SER A 115 -7.39 -19.72 -1.02
N ILE A 116 -6.98 -20.98 -1.01
CA ILE A 116 -6.11 -21.50 0.06
C ILE A 116 -4.72 -20.85 0.08
N ARG A 117 -4.21 -20.44 -1.09
CA ARG A 117 -2.93 -19.71 -1.20
C ARG A 117 -3.11 -18.25 -0.83
N MET A 118 -4.24 -17.64 -1.22
CA MET A 118 -4.57 -16.26 -0.84
C MET A 118 -4.55 -16.08 0.68
N LYS A 119 -5.25 -16.94 1.43
CA LYS A 119 -5.30 -16.88 2.90
C LYS A 119 -3.89 -16.89 3.50
N ARG A 120 -3.07 -17.86 3.10
CA ARG A 120 -1.71 -17.99 3.62
C ARG A 120 -0.84 -16.77 3.33
N ILE A 121 -0.90 -16.24 2.10
CA ILE A 121 -0.11 -15.06 1.70
C ILE A 121 -0.56 -13.83 2.50
N VAL A 122 -1.87 -13.65 2.68
CA VAL A 122 -2.42 -12.59 3.53
C VAL A 122 -1.94 -12.73 4.97
N ASP A 123 -2.00 -13.94 5.55
CA ASP A 123 -1.53 -14.16 6.92
C ASP A 123 -0.05 -13.79 7.08
N GLN A 124 0.80 -14.16 6.10
CA GLN A 124 2.22 -13.78 6.08
C GLN A 124 2.41 -12.26 5.93
N ALA A 125 1.67 -11.62 5.03
CA ALA A 125 1.74 -10.18 4.81
C ALA A 125 1.28 -9.40 6.04
N CYS A 126 0.19 -9.82 6.68
CA CYS A 126 -0.32 -9.21 7.91
C CYS A 126 0.64 -9.40 9.08
N ALA A 127 1.22 -10.61 9.26
CA ALA A 127 2.22 -10.85 10.29
C ALA A 127 3.48 -10.00 10.10
N LYS A 128 3.93 -9.84 8.84
CA LYS A 128 5.04 -8.94 8.50
C LYS A 128 4.71 -7.49 8.87
N HIS A 129 3.56 -6.97 8.47
CA HIS A 129 3.15 -5.60 8.80
C HIS A 129 2.99 -5.39 10.31
N GLU A 130 2.40 -6.35 11.03
CA GLU A 130 2.26 -6.27 12.49
C GLU A 130 3.63 -6.14 13.17
N LYS A 131 4.62 -6.94 12.74
CA LYS A 131 6.01 -6.82 13.20
C LYS A 131 6.67 -5.50 12.83
N GLN A 132 6.54 -5.03 11.59
CA GLN A 132 7.11 -3.76 11.15
C GLN A 132 6.57 -2.58 11.97
N ILE A 133 5.28 -2.64 12.29
CA ILE A 133 4.59 -1.60 13.06
C ILE A 133 5.00 -1.66 14.54
N GLU A 134 5.13 -2.86 15.13
CA GLU A 134 5.71 -3.01 16.47
C GLU A 134 7.15 -2.47 16.51
N CYS A 135 7.99 -2.77 15.51
CA CYS A 135 9.34 -2.19 15.41
C CYS A 135 9.29 -0.66 15.34
N GLY A 136 8.43 -0.10 14.47
CA GLY A 136 8.23 1.34 14.32
C GLY A 136 7.77 2.01 15.61
N LEU A 137 6.93 1.36 16.41
CA LEU A 137 6.47 1.88 17.70
C LEU A 137 7.64 2.14 18.66
N HIS A 138 8.59 1.21 18.73
CA HIS A 138 9.76 1.34 19.60
C HIS A 138 10.87 2.19 18.99
N TYR A 139 10.89 2.33 17.66
CA TYR A 139 11.86 3.14 16.96
C TYR A 139 11.46 4.63 16.89
N GLU A 140 10.28 4.94 16.36
CA GLU A 140 9.83 6.30 16.09
C GLU A 140 8.91 6.85 17.18
N GLY A 141 8.22 5.95 17.89
CA GLY A 141 7.20 6.29 18.87
C GLY A 141 5.78 6.31 18.27
N LYS A 142 4.79 6.12 19.15
CA LYS A 142 3.37 5.94 18.81
C LYS A 142 2.82 6.94 17.80
N ALA A 143 3.10 8.24 17.97
CA ALA A 143 2.53 9.28 17.13
C ALA A 143 2.98 9.14 15.66
N MET A 144 4.28 8.92 15.43
CA MET A 144 4.84 8.75 14.09
C MET A 144 4.40 7.42 13.46
N THR A 145 4.36 6.34 14.24
CA THR A 145 3.86 5.04 13.77
C THR A 145 2.40 5.12 13.34
N LEU A 146 1.53 5.79 14.12
CA LEU A 146 0.13 6.01 13.72
C LEU A 146 0.03 6.81 12.43
N LYS A 147 0.81 7.90 12.32
CA LYS A 147 0.84 8.73 11.10
C LYS A 147 1.20 7.88 9.88
N ARG A 148 2.24 7.05 9.98
CA ARG A 148 2.66 6.17 8.88
C ARG A 148 1.62 5.11 8.52
N VAL A 149 0.92 4.54 9.50
CA VAL A 149 -0.20 3.63 9.24
C VAL A 149 -1.32 4.33 8.47
N MET A 150 -1.63 5.58 8.80
CA MET A 150 -2.62 6.37 8.06
C MET A 150 -2.14 6.65 6.63
N GLU A 151 -0.88 7.03 6.44
CA GLU A 151 -0.28 7.26 5.12
C GLU A 151 -0.28 6.00 4.25
N LEU A 152 -0.02 4.82 4.84
CA LEU A 152 -0.07 3.55 4.12
C LEU A 152 -1.50 3.26 3.62
N LYS A 153 -2.54 3.60 4.40
CA LYS A 153 -3.95 3.42 4.02
C LYS A 153 -4.44 4.35 2.90
N GLU A 154 -3.63 5.32 2.49
CA GLU A 154 -3.92 6.11 1.28
C GLU A 154 -3.64 5.30 0.00
N ASP A 155 -2.87 4.21 0.08
CA ASP A 155 -2.79 3.21 -0.99
C ASP A 155 -3.94 2.20 -0.89
N GLY A 156 -4.60 1.92 -2.01
CA GLY A 156 -5.76 1.04 -2.04
C GLY A 156 -5.48 -0.40 -1.62
N SER A 157 -4.31 -0.96 -1.94
CA SER A 157 -3.94 -2.34 -1.58
C SER A 157 -3.66 -2.45 -0.08
N ASN A 158 -2.87 -1.52 0.45
CA ASN A 158 -2.64 -1.42 1.89
C ASN A 158 -3.95 -1.18 2.64
N ARG A 159 -4.85 -0.33 2.13
CA ARG A 159 -6.14 -0.11 2.77
C ARG A 159 -6.95 -1.40 2.89
N GLN A 160 -7.03 -2.20 1.82
CA GLN A 160 -7.68 -3.51 1.86
C GLN A 160 -7.08 -4.40 2.95
N MET A 161 -5.75 -4.47 2.99
CA MET A 161 -5.05 -5.28 3.98
C MET A 161 -5.38 -4.85 5.42
N PHE A 162 -5.26 -3.55 5.72
CA PHE A 162 -5.45 -3.04 7.08
C PHE A 162 -6.91 -3.05 7.54
N GLU A 163 -7.87 -2.82 6.65
CA GLU A 163 -9.30 -2.68 6.99
C GLU A 163 -10.07 -4.00 6.88
N HIS A 164 -9.56 -4.97 6.11
CA HIS A 164 -10.27 -6.21 5.80
C HIS A 164 -9.39 -7.45 5.96
N GLU A 165 -8.32 -7.60 5.17
CA GLU A 165 -7.60 -8.88 5.07
C GLU A 165 -6.96 -9.31 6.40
N CYS A 166 -6.43 -8.37 7.18
CA CYS A 166 -5.84 -8.66 8.50
C CYS A 166 -6.88 -8.69 9.63
N VAL A 167 -8.13 -8.29 9.36
CA VAL A 167 -9.21 -8.21 10.35
C VAL A 167 -10.13 -9.43 10.25
N ASP A 168 -10.44 -9.86 9.03
CA ASP A 168 -11.28 -11.01 8.72
C ASP A 168 -10.46 -12.06 7.96
N ASP A 169 -10.19 -13.15 8.68
CA ASP A 169 -9.46 -14.34 8.25
C ASP A 169 -9.94 -14.95 6.93
N ASP A 170 -11.22 -14.79 6.61
CA ASP A 170 -11.85 -15.40 5.45
C ASP A 170 -12.16 -14.37 4.35
N TYR A 171 -11.77 -13.11 4.53
CA TYR A 171 -12.03 -12.04 3.57
C TYR A 171 -11.43 -12.37 2.19
N SER A 172 -10.12 -12.58 2.13
CA SER A 172 -9.42 -12.84 0.86
C SER A 172 -9.91 -14.12 0.15
N PRO A 173 -10.07 -15.29 0.80
CA PRO A 173 -10.56 -16.49 0.12
C PRO A 173 -12.04 -16.40 -0.29
N LYS A 174 -12.83 -15.51 0.31
CA LYS A 174 -14.25 -15.29 -0.03
C LYS A 174 -14.44 -14.26 -1.14
N VAL A 175 -13.73 -13.14 -1.08
CA VAL A 175 -13.99 -11.96 -1.92
C VAL A 175 -13.18 -12.01 -3.23
N TYR A 176 -11.91 -12.37 -3.17
CA TYR A 176 -11.00 -12.26 -4.32
C TYR A 176 -11.14 -13.31 -5.43
N PRO A 177 -11.60 -14.55 -5.20
CA PRO A 177 -11.67 -15.54 -6.27
C PRO A 177 -12.53 -15.14 -7.47
N CYS A 178 -13.63 -14.42 -7.23
CA CYS A 178 -14.47 -13.93 -8.34
C CYS A 178 -13.82 -12.74 -9.04
N LEU A 179 -13.20 -11.81 -8.28
CA LEU A 179 -12.46 -10.69 -8.85
C LEU A 179 -11.35 -11.17 -9.79
N GLY A 180 -10.57 -12.15 -9.33
CA GLY A 180 -9.48 -12.77 -10.08
C GLY A 180 -9.90 -13.64 -11.26
N ASN A 181 -11.18 -13.94 -11.43
CA ASN A 181 -11.71 -14.66 -12.59
C ASN A 181 -12.35 -13.66 -13.55
N THR A 182 -11.51 -12.93 -14.27
CA THR A 182 -11.94 -11.79 -15.10
C THR A 182 -12.87 -12.20 -16.22
N LYS A 183 -12.83 -13.45 -16.69
CA LYS A 183 -13.81 -14.00 -17.65
C LYS A 183 -15.26 -13.88 -17.19
N LYS A 184 -15.52 -13.85 -15.87
CA LYS A 184 -16.88 -13.72 -15.34
C LYS A 184 -17.47 -12.32 -15.45
N TRP A 185 -16.65 -11.28 -15.56
CA TRP A 185 -17.14 -9.90 -15.40
C TRP A 185 -16.49 -8.90 -16.37
N ALA A 186 -15.23 -9.09 -16.77
CA ALA A 186 -14.50 -8.10 -17.55
C ALA A 186 -14.92 -8.07 -19.04
N SER A 187 -15.42 -9.18 -19.60
CA SER A 187 -15.75 -9.29 -21.02
C SER A 187 -16.78 -8.24 -21.49
N SER A 188 -17.77 -7.90 -20.65
CA SER A 188 -18.75 -6.84 -20.98
C SER A 188 -18.15 -5.43 -20.98
N CYS A 189 -16.95 -5.26 -20.43
CA CYS A 189 -16.24 -3.99 -20.27
C CYS A 189 -14.91 -3.96 -21.03
N GLU A 190 -14.63 -4.94 -21.89
CA GLU A 190 -13.32 -5.11 -22.52
C GLU A 190 -12.84 -3.84 -23.24
N LYS A 191 -13.71 -3.23 -24.05
CA LYS A 191 -13.39 -2.00 -24.77
C LYS A 191 -13.02 -0.84 -23.84
N VAL A 192 -13.80 -0.61 -22.79
CA VAL A 192 -13.54 0.52 -21.86
C VAL A 192 -12.33 0.26 -20.97
N ILE A 193 -12.02 -1.00 -20.66
CA ILE A 193 -10.79 -1.38 -19.96
C ILE A 193 -9.57 -1.12 -20.85
N GLU A 194 -9.66 -1.46 -22.14
CA GLU A 194 -8.58 -1.22 -23.10
C GLU A 194 -8.35 0.28 -23.34
N ASP A 195 -9.43 1.04 -23.52
CA ASP A 195 -9.37 2.50 -23.71
C ASP A 195 -8.73 3.18 -22.49
N HIS A 196 -9.07 2.75 -21.27
CA HIS A 196 -8.42 3.21 -20.04
C HIS A 196 -6.92 2.88 -20.03
N SER A 197 -6.57 1.61 -20.27
CA SER A 197 -5.17 1.18 -20.24
C SER A 197 -4.32 1.94 -21.25
N THR A 198 -4.81 2.06 -22.48
CA THR A 198 -4.14 2.77 -23.57
C THR A 198 -3.98 4.26 -23.24
N THR A 199 -5.04 4.90 -22.74
CA THR A 199 -4.99 6.31 -22.32
C THR A 199 -3.96 6.53 -21.22
N ARG A 200 -3.92 5.64 -20.23
CA ARG A 200 -2.97 5.70 -19.11
C ARG A 200 -1.53 5.61 -19.60
N ILE A 201 -1.21 4.62 -20.43
CA ILE A 201 0.14 4.40 -20.96
C ILE A 201 0.60 5.63 -21.75
N ILE A 202 -0.20 6.09 -22.73
CA ILE A 202 0.15 7.24 -23.58
C ILE A 202 0.33 8.51 -22.73
N ALA A 203 -0.56 8.74 -21.75
CA ALA A 203 -0.47 9.90 -20.89
C ALA A 203 0.78 9.85 -20.00
N ASN A 204 1.14 8.70 -19.45
CA ASN A 204 2.34 8.56 -18.60
C ASN A 204 3.61 8.85 -19.38
N GLU A 205 3.75 8.31 -20.60
CA GLU A 205 4.88 8.64 -21.46
C GLU A 205 4.95 10.13 -21.81
N GLN A 206 3.80 10.79 -22.03
CA GLN A 206 3.75 12.23 -22.29
C GLN A 206 4.11 13.05 -21.06
N ILE A 207 3.61 12.66 -19.88
CA ILE A 207 3.91 13.31 -18.60
C ILE A 207 5.41 13.23 -18.33
N GLU A 208 6.03 12.06 -18.48
CA GLU A 208 7.47 11.87 -18.27
C GLU A 208 8.30 12.76 -19.21
N ARG A 209 7.96 12.79 -20.50
CA ARG A 209 8.64 13.66 -21.47
C ARG A 209 8.52 15.14 -21.13
N ILE A 210 7.32 15.61 -20.73
CA ILE A 210 7.10 17.01 -20.35
C ILE A 210 7.89 17.36 -19.09
N TYR A 211 7.86 16.47 -18.09
CA TYR A 211 8.52 16.68 -16.82
C TYR A 211 10.05 16.70 -16.96
N GLU A 212 10.64 15.74 -17.65
CA GLU A 212 12.09 15.71 -17.90
C GLU A 212 12.55 16.87 -18.79
N SER A 213 11.74 17.28 -19.77
CA SER A 213 12.03 18.48 -20.56
C SER A 213 12.04 19.74 -19.69
N ALA A 214 11.07 19.90 -18.79
CA ALA A 214 11.03 21.03 -17.85
C ALA A 214 12.27 21.05 -16.94
N ILE A 215 12.63 19.90 -16.35
CA ILE A 215 13.83 19.78 -15.51
C ILE A 215 15.10 20.12 -16.31
N SER A 216 15.20 19.69 -17.55
CA SER A 216 16.35 20.00 -18.39
C SER A 216 16.44 21.50 -18.66
N ARG A 217 15.32 22.16 -18.98
CA ARG A 217 15.27 23.60 -19.23
C ARG A 217 15.65 24.41 -17.99
N LEU A 218 15.18 23.99 -16.80
CA LEU A 218 15.56 24.61 -15.52
C LEU A 218 17.08 24.58 -15.23
N LYS A 219 17.82 23.65 -15.83
CA LYS A 219 19.29 23.54 -15.65
C LYS A 219 20.07 24.42 -16.64
N THR A 220 19.45 24.80 -17.75
CA THR A 220 20.14 25.46 -18.87
C THR A 220 19.67 26.88 -19.13
N GLU A 221 18.42 27.20 -18.84
CA GLU A 221 17.80 28.51 -19.03
C GLU A 221 17.87 29.31 -17.72
N ILE A 222 18.33 30.56 -17.79
CA ILE A 222 18.44 31.48 -16.63
C ILE A 222 17.12 32.21 -16.37
N GLU A 223 16.22 32.25 -17.35
CA GLU A 223 14.98 33.04 -17.26
C GLU A 223 13.77 32.23 -16.78
N ASP A 224 13.14 32.77 -15.74
CA ASP A 224 11.91 32.36 -15.06
C ASP A 224 11.68 30.84 -14.86
N PRO A 225 12.42 30.23 -13.90
CA PRO A 225 12.21 28.85 -13.46
C PRO A 225 10.77 28.53 -13.08
N GLU A 226 10.06 29.49 -12.49
CA GLU A 226 8.69 29.30 -12.02
C GLU A 226 7.73 29.17 -13.20
N ALA A 227 7.85 30.03 -14.21
CA ALA A 227 7.03 29.94 -15.42
C ALA A 227 7.26 28.62 -16.18
N ILE A 228 8.51 28.18 -16.34
CA ILE A 228 8.84 26.90 -17.02
C ILE A 228 8.15 25.73 -16.31
N PHE A 229 8.25 25.71 -14.98
CA PHE A 229 7.69 24.64 -14.18
C PHE A 229 6.16 24.69 -14.17
N GLN A 230 5.56 25.87 -13.96
CA GLN A 230 4.10 26.04 -13.98
C GLN A 230 3.49 25.62 -15.32
N GLU A 231 4.11 26.00 -16.44
CA GLU A 231 3.65 25.60 -17.78
C GLU A 231 3.64 24.07 -17.94
N ALA A 232 4.70 23.40 -17.49
CA ALA A 232 4.79 21.94 -17.51
C ALA A 232 3.69 21.29 -16.65
N MET A 233 3.43 21.84 -15.46
CA MET A 233 2.44 21.27 -14.54
C MET A 233 1.00 21.44 -15.01
N ILE A 234 0.67 22.55 -15.67
CA ILE A 234 -0.66 22.71 -16.29
C ILE A 234 -0.88 21.63 -17.37
N LYS A 235 0.15 21.37 -18.20
CA LYS A 235 0.06 20.31 -19.23
C LYS A 235 -0.07 18.93 -18.61
N ILE A 236 0.70 18.63 -17.56
CA ILE A 236 0.60 17.36 -16.81
C ILE A 236 -0.79 17.20 -16.20
N ALA A 237 -1.33 18.24 -15.55
CA ALA A 237 -2.67 18.20 -14.97
C ALA A 237 -3.76 17.88 -16.01
N HIS A 238 -3.67 18.41 -17.23
CA HIS A 238 -4.58 18.05 -18.32
C HIS A 238 -4.47 16.59 -18.75
N LEU A 239 -3.25 16.05 -18.83
CA LEU A 239 -3.02 14.63 -19.15
C LEU A 239 -3.57 13.72 -18.04
N GLU A 240 -3.37 14.08 -16.78
CA GLU A 240 -3.98 13.39 -15.64
C GLU A 240 -5.51 13.48 -15.68
N GLY A 241 -6.07 14.62 -16.06
CA GLY A 241 -7.50 14.77 -16.31
C GLY A 241 -8.06 13.75 -17.30
N ARG A 242 -7.33 13.48 -18.39
CA ARG A 242 -7.70 12.45 -19.39
C ARG A 242 -7.64 11.04 -18.78
N LYS A 243 -6.60 10.74 -17.99
CA LYS A 243 -6.47 9.47 -17.26
C LYS A 243 -7.66 9.25 -16.33
N CYS A 244 -7.98 10.24 -15.49
CA CYS A 244 -9.10 10.18 -14.55
C CYS A 244 -10.46 10.00 -15.24
N LEU A 245 -10.69 10.66 -16.38
CA LEU A 245 -11.92 10.48 -17.15
C LEU A 245 -12.03 9.05 -17.68
N ALA A 246 -10.96 8.53 -18.29
CA ALA A 246 -10.95 7.15 -18.80
C ALA A 246 -11.13 6.13 -17.66
N PHE A 247 -10.49 6.37 -16.51
CA PHE A 247 -10.66 5.58 -15.30
C PHE A 247 -12.11 5.57 -14.82
N LYS A 248 -12.76 6.74 -14.72
CA LYS A 248 -14.17 6.85 -14.31
C LYS A 248 -15.09 6.04 -15.22
N THR A 249 -14.89 6.11 -16.54
CA THR A 249 -15.66 5.33 -17.51
C THR A 249 -15.48 3.83 -17.33
N MET A 250 -14.23 3.37 -17.19
CA MET A 250 -13.91 1.96 -16.93
C MET A 250 -14.51 1.49 -15.61
N ARG A 251 -14.33 2.27 -14.55
CA ARG A 251 -14.81 2.01 -13.19
C ARG A 251 -16.32 1.79 -13.17
N VAL A 252 -17.11 2.65 -13.80
CA VAL A 252 -18.58 2.51 -13.85
C VAL A 252 -18.98 1.16 -14.46
N CYS A 253 -18.39 0.79 -15.59
CA CYS A 253 -18.68 -0.50 -16.23
C CYS A 253 -18.25 -1.67 -15.35
N ALA A 254 -17.00 -1.67 -14.88
CA ALA A 254 -16.42 -2.75 -14.10
C ALA A 254 -17.19 -2.98 -12.79
N LEU A 255 -17.53 -1.91 -12.06
CA LEU A 255 -18.32 -2.02 -10.82
C LEU A 255 -19.70 -2.59 -11.08
N GLN A 256 -20.39 -2.14 -12.13
CA GLN A 256 -21.71 -2.67 -12.47
C GLN A 256 -21.64 -4.17 -12.82
N SER A 257 -20.63 -4.57 -13.60
CA SER A 257 -20.44 -5.98 -13.96
C SER A 257 -20.05 -6.84 -12.76
N LEU A 258 -19.16 -6.35 -11.88
CA LEU A 258 -18.76 -7.03 -10.66
C LEU A 258 -19.93 -7.20 -9.68
N ILE A 259 -20.78 -6.18 -9.52
CA ILE A 259 -21.98 -6.30 -8.68
C ILE A 259 -22.89 -7.41 -9.19
N ASN A 260 -23.10 -7.48 -10.52
CA ASN A 260 -24.00 -8.45 -11.14
C ASN A 260 -23.45 -9.88 -11.12
N ASN A 261 -22.14 -10.07 -11.26
CA ASN A 261 -21.52 -11.39 -11.44
C ASN A 261 -20.78 -11.92 -10.20
N CYS A 262 -20.34 -11.03 -9.30
CA CYS A 262 -19.47 -11.34 -8.17
C CYS A 262 -19.96 -10.78 -6.82
N GLY A 263 -21.00 -9.93 -6.82
CA GLY A 263 -21.56 -9.33 -5.62
C GLY A 263 -20.89 -8.02 -5.19
N LYS A 264 -21.56 -7.32 -4.26
CA LYS A 264 -21.20 -5.96 -3.82
C LYS A 264 -19.85 -5.88 -3.11
N GLU A 265 -19.49 -6.91 -2.34
CA GLU A 265 -18.25 -6.94 -1.58
C GLU A 265 -17.02 -6.97 -2.51
N THR A 266 -17.07 -7.82 -3.52
CA THR A 266 -16.05 -7.90 -4.58
C THR A 266 -15.90 -6.58 -5.35
N ALA A 267 -17.03 -5.94 -5.68
CA ALA A 267 -17.01 -4.64 -6.35
C ALA A 267 -16.37 -3.55 -5.47
N ARG A 268 -16.63 -3.55 -4.15
CA ARG A 268 -16.00 -2.61 -3.20
C ARG A 268 -14.50 -2.83 -3.06
N ALA A 269 -14.05 -4.08 -3.05
CA ALA A 269 -12.63 -4.40 -3.02
C ALA A 269 -11.92 -3.87 -4.27
N PHE A 270 -12.48 -4.14 -5.46
CA PHE A 270 -11.97 -3.58 -6.72
C PHE A 270 -11.94 -2.05 -6.68
N ASP A 271 -13.02 -1.43 -6.23
CA ASP A 271 -13.14 0.03 -6.16
C ASP A 271 -12.05 0.65 -5.29
N THR A 272 -11.83 0.07 -4.11
CA THR A 272 -10.85 0.55 -3.14
C THR A 272 -9.45 0.46 -3.71
N VAL A 273 -9.09 -0.71 -4.26
CA VAL A 273 -7.75 -0.99 -4.79
C VAL A 273 -7.41 -0.09 -5.98
N THR A 274 -8.40 0.21 -6.81
CA THR A 274 -8.17 0.97 -8.06
C THR A 274 -8.33 2.48 -7.90
N SER A 275 -9.18 2.94 -6.97
CA SER A 275 -9.48 4.38 -6.81
C SER A 275 -8.60 5.08 -5.78
N LYS A 276 -8.21 4.40 -4.70
CA LYS A 276 -7.43 5.03 -3.61
C LYS A 276 -5.98 5.19 -4.01
N GLY A 277 -5.51 6.43 -4.02
CA GLY A 277 -4.15 6.77 -4.44
C GLY A 277 -3.92 6.55 -5.94
N TYR A 278 -4.97 6.57 -6.78
CA TYR A 278 -4.88 6.27 -8.21
C TYR A 278 -3.76 7.07 -8.89
N LEU A 279 -3.80 8.41 -8.82
CA LEU A 279 -2.75 9.23 -9.43
C LEU A 279 -1.41 9.11 -8.72
N LYS A 280 -1.41 9.02 -7.39
CA LYS A 280 -0.19 8.88 -6.58
C LYS A 280 0.61 7.63 -6.94
N SER A 281 -0.08 6.50 -7.16
CA SER A 281 0.53 5.23 -7.56
C SER A 281 1.08 5.22 -8.98
N ASP A 282 0.58 6.10 -9.85
CA ASP A 282 0.88 6.11 -11.28
C ASP A 282 1.91 7.20 -11.66
N ARG A 283 2.26 8.09 -10.74
CA ARG A 283 3.31 9.09 -10.88
C ARG A 283 4.67 8.50 -10.50
N SER A 284 5.74 9.00 -11.10
CA SER A 284 7.08 8.76 -10.57
C SER A 284 7.21 9.40 -9.18
N LEU A 285 8.04 8.81 -8.30
CA LEU A 285 8.25 9.33 -6.94
C LEU A 285 8.65 10.81 -6.95
N ARG A 286 9.53 11.19 -7.89
CA ARG A 286 10.01 12.56 -8.01
C ARG A 286 8.89 13.53 -8.41
N LEU A 287 8.07 13.16 -9.40
CA LEU A 287 6.92 13.96 -9.80
C LEU A 287 5.89 14.07 -8.66
N GLN A 288 5.62 12.99 -7.93
CA GLN A 288 4.71 13.02 -6.80
C GLN A 288 5.17 13.97 -5.69
N ILE A 289 6.46 13.93 -5.34
CA ILE A 289 7.05 14.86 -4.36
C ILE A 289 6.87 16.30 -4.80
N ASP A 290 7.13 16.58 -6.07
CA ASP A 290 6.96 17.92 -6.62
C ASP A 290 5.49 18.36 -6.62
N VAL A 291 4.56 17.48 -6.97
CA VAL A 291 3.10 17.76 -6.91
C VAL A 291 2.70 18.21 -5.51
N GLU A 292 3.19 17.53 -4.48
CA GLU A 292 2.93 17.85 -3.07
C GLU A 292 3.60 19.17 -2.65
N ASN A 293 4.88 19.36 -2.98
CA ASN A 293 5.65 20.54 -2.57
C ASN A 293 5.16 21.83 -3.22
N PHE A 294 4.73 21.76 -4.48
CA PHE A 294 4.31 22.92 -5.26
C PHE A 294 2.80 23.08 -5.36
N ASN A 295 2.03 22.26 -4.63
CA ASN A 295 0.56 22.28 -4.59
C ASN A 295 -0.05 22.36 -6.00
N MET A 296 0.39 21.45 -6.88
CA MET A 296 0.05 21.51 -8.30
C MET A 296 -1.47 21.42 -8.54
N PRO A 297 -1.96 22.10 -9.59
CA PRO A 297 -3.39 22.10 -9.89
C PRO A 297 -3.86 20.68 -10.20
N THR A 298 -4.93 20.27 -9.53
CA THR A 298 -5.61 19.00 -9.86
C THR A 298 -6.75 19.26 -10.82
N HIS A 299 -6.79 18.51 -11.92
CA HIS A 299 -7.89 18.58 -12.87
C HIS A 299 -9.23 18.16 -12.21
N PRO A 300 -10.37 18.83 -12.48
CA PRO A 300 -11.66 18.52 -11.84
C PRO A 300 -12.10 17.06 -11.95
N PHE A 301 -11.75 16.38 -13.04
CA PHE A 301 -12.04 14.96 -13.22
C PHE A 301 -11.37 14.04 -12.19
N CYS A 302 -10.32 14.50 -11.51
CA CYS A 302 -9.54 13.71 -10.55
C CYS A 302 -9.91 13.97 -9.08
N LYS A 303 -10.82 14.89 -8.78
CA LYS A 303 -11.07 15.40 -7.40
C LYS A 303 -11.48 14.34 -6.36
N ASP A 304 -12.04 13.22 -6.80
CA ASP A 304 -12.49 12.10 -5.95
C ASP A 304 -11.57 10.86 -6.04
N LEU A 305 -10.43 10.99 -6.73
CA LEU A 305 -9.49 9.91 -7.06
C LEU A 305 -8.06 10.19 -6.56
N LEU A 306 -7.90 11.26 -5.78
CA LEU A 306 -6.65 11.63 -5.11
C LEU A 306 -6.49 10.84 -3.81
#